data_AF-A0A843HM21-F1
#
_entry.id   AF-A0A843HM21-F1
#
_cell.length_a   1.000
_cell.length_b   1.000
_cell.length_c   1.000
_cell.angle_alpha   90.00
_cell.angle_beta   90.00
_cell.angle_gamma   90.00
#
_symmetry.space_group_name_H-M   'P 1'
#
loop_
_entity.id
_entity.type
_entity.pdbx_description
1 polymer ?
#
loop_
_entity_poly.entity_id
_entity_poly.type
_entity_poly.pdbx_seq_one_letter_code
_entity_poly.pdbx_strand_id
1 'polypeptide(L)'
;MTIKFYKNLSDNIVVDKNITQIGSDQSGTLREACSIIDPVIKFENFTSFDITSCNYLYISEFGRYYYINNIVTITDKLFEIHCHVDVLKTYASGIRSNSAVIARQESQYNLYLPDGVFKTYANPHYEIRKFPSGFTGYHYILTVAG
;
A
#
# COMPACT_ATOMS: atom_id res chain seq x y z
N MET A 1 19.47 16.97 -9.00
CA MET A 1 18.31 16.06 -9.13
C MET A 1 18.58 14.99 -10.16
N THR A 2 18.33 13.72 -9.82
CA THR A 2 18.41 12.57 -10.72
C THR A 2 17.01 11.95 -10.87
N ILE A 3 16.64 11.63 -12.10
CA ILE A 3 15.37 11.00 -12.46
C ILE A 3 15.68 9.65 -13.09
N LYS A 4 14.99 8.62 -12.62
CA LYS A 4 15.09 7.27 -13.16
C LYS A 4 13.74 6.86 -13.73
N PHE A 5 13.75 6.36 -14.97
CA PHE A 5 12.56 5.95 -15.70
C PHE A 5 12.39 4.42 -15.63
N TYR A 6 11.15 3.95 -15.50
CA TYR A 6 10.83 2.55 -15.31
C TYR A 6 9.61 2.11 -16.10
N LYS A 7 9.59 0.81 -16.40
CA LYS A 7 8.38 0.06 -16.74
C LYS A 7 7.89 -0.66 -15.50
N ASN A 8 6.72 -0.28 -15.01
CA ASN A 8 5.98 -0.98 -13.96
C ASN A 8 4.97 -1.97 -14.59
N LEU A 9 4.98 -3.21 -14.12
CA LEU A 9 4.02 -4.26 -14.50
C LEU A 9 3.04 -4.62 -13.36
N SER A 10 3.23 -4.06 -12.17
CA SER A 10 2.37 -4.33 -11.02
C SER A 10 1.16 -3.42 -11.00
N ASP A 11 0.05 -3.94 -10.48
CA ASP A 11 -1.16 -3.17 -10.17
C ASP A 11 -0.85 -2.04 -9.18
N ASN A 12 -1.64 -0.96 -9.25
CA ASN A 12 -1.55 0.22 -8.40
C ASN A 12 -1.70 -0.10 -6.91
N ILE A 13 -2.45 -1.14 -6.53
CA ILE A 13 -2.67 -1.49 -5.11
C ILE A 13 -1.49 -2.25 -4.47
N VAL A 14 -0.56 -2.76 -5.27
CA VAL A 14 0.54 -3.60 -4.76
C VAL A 14 1.66 -2.72 -4.18
N VAL A 15 2.14 -3.01 -2.98
CA VAL A 15 3.25 -2.26 -2.36
C VAL A 15 4.58 -2.52 -3.09
N ASP A 16 4.89 -3.80 -3.36
CA ASP A 16 6.10 -4.19 -4.12
C ASP A 16 5.85 -4.16 -5.61
N LYS A 17 6.22 -3.03 -6.23
CA LYS A 17 6.18 -2.90 -7.69
C LYS A 17 7.28 -3.73 -8.36
N ASN A 18 6.91 -4.48 -9.39
CA ASN A 18 7.79 -5.09 -10.37
C ASN A 18 8.15 -4.04 -11.41
N ILE A 19 9.28 -3.36 -11.17
CA ILE A 19 9.79 -2.27 -12.00
C ILE A 19 11.08 -2.69 -12.69
N THR A 20 11.17 -2.42 -13.98
CA THR A 20 12.40 -2.57 -14.77
C THR A 20 12.86 -1.19 -15.22
N GLN A 21 14.12 -0.84 -14.94
CA GLN A 21 14.65 0.46 -15.36
C GLN A 21 14.76 0.52 -16.88
N ILE A 22 14.34 1.65 -17.46
CA ILE A 22 14.45 1.92 -18.89
C ILE A 22 15.48 3.03 -19.09
N GLY A 23 16.52 2.74 -19.86
CA GLY A 23 17.58 3.72 -20.14
C GLY A 23 18.46 4.04 -18.93
N SER A 24 19.36 5.00 -19.13
CA SER A 24 20.24 5.53 -18.09
C SER A 24 19.55 6.55 -17.19
N ASP A 25 20.08 6.71 -15.98
CA ASP A 25 19.69 7.79 -15.07
C ASP A 25 19.83 9.16 -15.76
N GLN A 26 18.81 9.99 -15.64
CA GLN A 26 18.77 11.32 -16.24
C GLN A 26 19.01 12.39 -15.18
N SER A 27 19.86 13.36 -15.46
CA SER A 27 20.18 14.45 -14.53
C SER A 27 19.45 15.73 -14.93
N GLY A 28 18.94 16.46 -13.95
CA GLY A 28 18.20 17.69 -14.17
C GLY A 28 18.28 18.67 -13.01
N THR A 29 17.63 19.83 -13.19
CA THR A 29 17.53 20.90 -12.19
C THR A 29 16.07 21.35 -12.06
N LEU A 30 15.62 21.64 -10.85
CA LEU A 30 14.31 22.27 -10.62
C LEU A 30 14.43 23.76 -10.93
N ARG A 31 13.78 24.22 -12.00
CA ARG A 31 13.85 25.60 -12.47
C ARG A 31 12.59 26.42 -12.18
N GLU A 32 11.46 25.73 -12.07
CA GLU A 32 10.13 26.31 -11.88
C GLU A 32 9.49 25.71 -10.62
N ALA A 33 8.48 26.40 -10.08
CA ALA A 33 7.67 25.84 -9.01
C ALA A 33 7.00 24.53 -9.49
N CYS A 34 7.13 23.47 -8.71
CA CYS A 34 6.66 22.14 -9.07
C CYS A 34 5.93 21.50 -7.88
N SER A 35 4.80 20.84 -8.14
CA SER A 35 4.11 20.06 -7.12
C SER A 35 4.91 18.79 -6.80
N ILE A 36 5.09 18.50 -5.51
CA ILE A 36 5.75 17.27 -5.06
C ILE A 36 4.79 16.07 -5.16
N ILE A 37 3.47 16.31 -5.17
CA ILE A 37 2.46 15.24 -5.26
C ILE A 37 2.13 14.91 -6.72
N ASP A 38 2.02 15.96 -7.54
CA ASP A 38 1.64 15.88 -8.95
C ASP A 38 2.67 16.62 -9.82
N PRO A 39 3.93 16.14 -9.89
CA PRO A 39 4.96 16.87 -10.62
C PRO A 39 4.69 16.85 -12.13
N VAL A 40 5.00 17.96 -12.77
CA VAL A 40 5.05 18.10 -14.22
C VAL A 40 6.50 18.31 -14.61
N ILE A 41 7.05 17.41 -15.43
CA ILE A 41 8.48 17.38 -15.76
C ILE A 41 8.63 17.62 -17.26
N LYS A 42 9.43 18.64 -17.61
CA LYS A 42 9.90 18.82 -18.98
C LYS A 42 11.18 18.03 -19.15
N PHE A 43 11.18 17.08 -20.09
CA PHE A 43 12.29 16.18 -20.36
C PHE A 43 12.67 16.23 -21.84
N GLU A 44 13.95 16.45 -22.11
CA GLU A 44 14.50 16.43 -23.46
C GLU A 44 15.16 15.08 -23.71
N ASN A 45 14.59 14.29 -24.62
CA ASN A 45 15.02 12.93 -24.89
C ASN A 45 16.20 12.90 -25.85
N PHE A 46 17.39 13.20 -25.33
CA PHE A 46 18.65 13.09 -26.08
C PHE A 46 19.16 11.66 -26.19
N THR A 47 18.81 10.83 -25.21
CA THR A 47 19.20 9.42 -25.15
C THR A 47 18.15 8.56 -25.87
N SER A 48 18.57 7.64 -26.72
CA SER A 48 17.72 6.79 -27.54
C SER A 48 16.98 5.69 -26.73
N PHE A 49 16.31 6.04 -25.64
CA PHE A 49 15.39 5.12 -24.95
C PHE A 49 13.93 5.50 -25.26
N ASP A 50 13.09 4.48 -25.31
CA ASP A 50 11.69 4.63 -25.68
C ASP A 50 10.87 5.17 -24.50
N ILE A 51 10.69 6.49 -24.48
CA ILE A 51 9.89 7.18 -23.49
C ILE A 51 8.41 6.74 -23.51
N THR A 52 7.90 6.24 -24.64
CA THR A 52 6.50 5.81 -24.76
C THR A 52 6.22 4.50 -24.02
N SER A 53 7.25 3.70 -23.80
CA SER A 53 7.16 2.47 -23.00
C SER A 53 7.25 2.71 -21.48
N CYS A 54 7.59 3.93 -21.08
CA CYS A 54 7.75 4.32 -19.69
C CYS A 54 6.40 4.70 -19.07
N ASN A 55 6.08 4.11 -17.91
CA ASN A 55 4.85 4.40 -17.18
C ASN A 55 5.10 4.73 -15.70
N TYR A 56 6.36 4.81 -15.28
CA TYR A 56 6.73 4.98 -13.89
C TYR A 56 8.09 5.66 -13.75
N LEU A 57 8.31 6.46 -12.71
CA LEU A 57 9.60 7.13 -12.47
C LEU A 57 9.92 7.34 -10.99
N TYR A 58 11.20 7.57 -10.70
CA TYR A 58 11.71 7.98 -9.40
C TYR A 58 12.42 9.32 -9.50
N ILE A 59 12.13 10.24 -8.58
CA ILE A 59 12.78 11.55 -8.50
C ILE A 59 13.57 11.61 -7.19
N SER A 60 14.90 11.66 -7.31
CA SER A 60 15.81 11.61 -6.15
C SER A 60 15.63 12.79 -5.19
N GLU A 61 15.33 13.97 -5.73
CA GLU A 61 15.17 15.21 -4.96
C GLU A 61 13.98 15.12 -3.98
N PHE A 62 12.94 14.41 -4.39
CA PHE A 62 11.74 14.24 -3.58
C PHE A 62 11.75 12.93 -2.77
N GLY A 63 12.67 12.01 -3.07
CA GLY A 63 12.71 10.67 -2.47
C GLY A 63 11.44 9.87 -2.74
N ARG A 64 10.80 10.08 -3.89
CA ARG A 64 9.45 9.58 -4.19
C ARG A 64 9.40 8.88 -5.55
N TYR A 65 8.53 7.87 -5.60
CA TYR A 65 8.15 7.19 -6.82
C TYR A 65 6.82 7.74 -7.34
N TYR A 66 6.64 7.71 -8.65
CA TYR A 66 5.49 8.30 -9.32
C TYR A 66 5.00 7.42 -10.46
N TYR A 67 3.68 7.32 -10.59
CA TYR A 67 3.04 6.88 -11.82
C TYR A 67 3.05 8.00 -12.85
N ILE A 68 3.25 7.65 -14.12
CA ILE A 68 3.10 8.58 -15.23
C ILE A 68 1.66 8.48 -15.71
N ASN A 69 0.93 9.59 -15.58
CA ASN A 69 -0.47 9.69 -16.01
C ASN A 69 -0.59 10.12 -17.48
N ASN A 70 0.35 10.93 -17.96
CA ASN A 70 0.35 11.42 -19.33
C ASN A 70 1.76 11.83 -19.79
N ILE A 71 2.03 11.69 -21.08
CA ILE A 71 3.24 12.16 -21.75
C ILE A 71 2.80 12.97 -22.97
N VAL A 72 3.14 14.25 -22.99
CA VAL A 72 2.79 15.19 -24.08
C VAL A 72 4.07 15.58 -24.81
N THR A 73 4.09 15.43 -26.14
CA THR A 73 5.18 15.96 -26.97
C THR A 73 4.96 17.46 -27.18
N ILE A 74 5.89 18.31 -26.73
CA ILE A 74 5.83 19.76 -26.95
C ILE A 74 6.44 20.12 -28.31
N THR A 75 7.66 19.63 -28.56
CA THR A 75 8.42 19.82 -29.81
C THR A 75 9.26 18.57 -30.09
N ASP A 76 10.03 18.54 -31.19
CA ASP A 76 10.95 17.44 -31.44
C ASP A 76 11.86 17.20 -30.23
N LYS A 77 11.85 15.96 -29.73
CA LYS A 77 12.59 15.48 -28.55
C LYS A 77 12.26 16.13 -27.20
N LEU A 78 11.31 17.07 -27.12
CA LEU A 78 10.91 17.68 -25.84
C LEU A 78 9.53 17.17 -25.41
N PHE A 79 9.47 16.58 -24.22
CA PHE A 79 8.28 15.98 -23.65
C PHE A 79 7.91 16.62 -22.32
N GLU A 80 6.62 16.74 -22.07
CA GLU A 80 6.03 17.08 -20.78
C GLU A 80 5.42 15.82 -20.15
N ILE A 81 5.84 15.46 -18.95
CA ILE A 81 5.45 14.24 -18.27
C ILE A 81 4.65 14.62 -17.03
N HIS A 82 3.37 14.24 -17.00
CA HIS A 82 2.48 14.46 -15.88
C HIS A 82 2.46 13.23 -14.99
N CYS A 83 2.71 13.43 -13.71
CA CYS A 83 2.91 12.35 -12.76
C CYS A 83 1.95 12.45 -11.59
N HIS A 84 1.78 11.35 -10.87
CA HIS A 84 1.15 11.32 -9.55
C HIS A 84 1.93 10.39 -8.63
N VAL A 85 2.10 10.80 -7.37
CA VAL A 85 2.90 10.05 -6.39
C VAL A 85 2.34 8.65 -6.13
N ASP A 86 3.23 7.66 -6.11
CA ASP A 86 2.93 6.33 -5.57
C ASP A 86 3.31 6.28 -4.09
N VAL A 87 2.32 6.55 -3.23
CA VAL A 87 2.53 6.53 -1.76
C VAL A 87 2.90 5.14 -1.25
N LEU A 88 2.40 4.06 -1.88
CA LEU A 88 2.63 2.70 -1.41
C LEU A 88 4.08 2.30 -1.62
N LYS A 89 4.61 2.50 -2.82
CA LYS A 89 6.02 2.20 -3.11
C LYS A 89 6.97 3.15 -2.39
N THR A 90 6.63 4.44 -2.33
CA THR A 90 7.44 5.47 -1.65
C THR A 90 7.64 5.15 -0.17
N TYR A 91 6.57 4.74 0.53
CA TYR A 91 6.60 4.50 1.97
C TYR A 91 6.61 3.02 2.33
N ALA A 92 7.00 2.15 1.39
CA ALA A 92 6.92 0.69 1.54
C ALA A 92 7.63 0.18 2.81
N SER A 93 8.79 0.74 3.16
CA SER A 93 9.52 0.36 4.37
C SER A 93 8.73 0.64 5.65
N GLY A 94 8.18 1.86 5.77
CA GLY A 94 7.36 2.25 6.93
C GLY A 94 6.04 1.50 7.02
N ILE A 95 5.41 1.22 5.88
CA ILE A 95 4.19 0.40 5.82
C ILE A 95 4.49 -1.02 6.33
N ARG A 96 5.61 -1.62 5.93
CA ARG A 96 6.01 -2.98 6.35
C ARG A 96 6.38 -3.07 7.82
N SER A 97 6.94 -2.00 8.39
CA SER A 97 7.28 -1.97 9.81
C SER A 97 6.08 -1.74 10.73
N ASN A 98 4.93 -1.37 10.17
CA ASN A 98 3.75 -1.04 10.98
C ASN A 98 3.13 -2.31 11.60
N SER A 99 2.67 -2.19 12.84
CA SER A 99 1.97 -3.26 13.54
C SER A 99 0.48 -2.90 13.64
N ALA A 100 -0.39 -3.76 13.12
CA ALA A 100 -1.83 -3.53 13.11
C ALA A 100 -2.61 -4.83 13.32
N VAL A 101 -3.85 -4.72 13.80
CA VAL A 101 -4.80 -5.84 13.80
C VAL A 101 -5.27 -6.04 12.37
N ILE A 102 -4.93 -7.19 11.80
CA ILE A 102 -5.26 -7.53 10.42
C ILE A 102 -6.66 -8.13 10.37
N ALA A 103 -7.61 -7.43 9.74
CA ALA A 103 -8.99 -7.92 9.62
C ALA A 103 -9.08 -9.20 8.76
N ARG A 104 -8.29 -9.29 7.69
CA ARG A 104 -8.23 -10.44 6.77
C ARG A 104 -6.83 -10.58 6.18
N GLN A 105 -6.36 -11.82 6.03
CA GLN A 105 -5.19 -12.16 5.22
C GLN A 105 -5.33 -13.58 4.68
N GLU A 106 -4.66 -13.87 3.56
CA GLU A 106 -4.75 -15.17 2.89
C GLU A 106 -3.93 -16.27 3.59
N SER A 107 -2.80 -15.93 4.22
CA SER A 107 -1.82 -16.94 4.67
C SER A 107 -2.04 -17.44 6.10
N GLN A 108 -2.52 -16.60 7.03
CA GLN A 108 -2.91 -17.05 8.37
C GLN A 108 -4.28 -16.50 8.78
N TYR A 109 -5.27 -17.38 8.80
CA TYR A 109 -6.62 -17.01 9.20
C TYR A 109 -6.75 -17.06 10.73
N ASN A 110 -7.51 -16.12 11.30
CA ASN A 110 -7.88 -16.13 12.71
C ASN A 110 -9.40 -16.06 12.83
N LEU A 111 -10.03 -17.19 13.20
CA LEU A 111 -11.49 -17.29 13.30
C LEU A 111 -12.08 -16.62 14.55
N TYR A 112 -11.24 -16.05 15.41
CA TYR A 112 -11.68 -15.19 16.53
C TYR A 112 -11.86 -13.73 16.11
N LEU A 113 -11.38 -13.35 14.92
CA LEU A 113 -11.66 -12.01 14.39
C LEU A 113 -13.06 -11.99 13.78
N PRO A 114 -13.89 -10.99 14.13
CA PRO A 114 -15.21 -10.84 13.55
C PRO A 114 -15.09 -10.51 12.07
N ASP A 115 -15.30 -11.53 11.24
CA ASP A 115 -15.39 -11.42 9.79
C ASP A 115 -16.85 -11.65 9.38
N GLY A 116 -17.50 -10.65 8.75
CA GLY A 116 -18.89 -10.77 8.29
C GLY A 116 -19.14 -11.83 7.20
N VAL A 117 -18.08 -12.46 6.67
CA VAL A 117 -18.14 -13.48 5.62
C VAL A 117 -17.82 -14.89 6.17
N PHE A 118 -17.08 -15.01 7.27
CA PHE A 118 -16.72 -16.29 7.87
C PHE A 118 -17.39 -16.50 9.23
N LYS A 119 -17.72 -17.76 9.57
CA LYS A 119 -18.22 -18.07 10.91
C LYS A 119 -17.12 -17.82 11.94
N THR A 120 -17.37 -16.89 12.85
CA THR A 120 -16.52 -16.65 14.02
C THR A 120 -16.66 -17.80 15.01
N TYR A 121 -15.54 -18.34 15.48
CA TYR A 121 -15.57 -19.29 16.59
C TYR A 121 -15.74 -18.53 17.91
N ALA A 122 -16.87 -18.72 18.56
CA ALA A 122 -17.12 -18.28 19.93
C ALA A 122 -17.20 -19.52 20.83
N ASN A 123 -16.14 -19.78 21.59
CA ASN A 123 -16.14 -20.88 22.54
C ASN A 123 -16.84 -20.41 23.83
N PRO A 124 -17.97 -21.01 24.21
CA PRO A 124 -18.61 -20.71 25.49
C PRO A 124 -17.70 -21.13 26.65
N HIS A 125 -17.52 -20.25 27.64
CA HIS A 125 -16.83 -20.56 28.88
C HIS A 125 -17.82 -21.20 29.86
N TYR A 126 -17.63 -22.49 30.16
CA TYR A 126 -18.49 -23.21 31.10
C TYR A 126 -17.79 -23.32 32.46
N GLU A 127 -18.41 -22.77 33.50
CA GLU A 127 -18.02 -23.05 34.89
C GLU A 127 -19.01 -24.04 35.50
N ILE A 128 -18.54 -25.27 35.76
CA ILE A 128 -19.31 -26.27 36.51
C ILE A 128 -18.92 -26.15 37.98
N ARG A 129 -19.84 -25.66 38.82
CA ARG A 129 -19.66 -25.62 40.27
C ARG A 129 -20.45 -26.74 40.92
N LYS A 130 -19.74 -27.61 41.66
CA LYS A 130 -20.39 -28.65 42.47
C LYS A 130 -20.98 -28.00 43.73
N PHE A 131 -22.25 -28.27 43.99
CA PHE A 131 -22.84 -27.86 45.25
C PHE A 131 -22.29 -28.73 46.39
N PRO A 132 -21.99 -28.14 47.57
CA PRO A 132 -21.44 -28.90 48.72
C PRO A 132 -22.36 -30.02 49.22
N SER A 133 -23.66 -29.93 48.96
CA SER A 133 -24.66 -30.94 49.30
C SER A 133 -25.78 -30.97 48.25
N GLY A 134 -26.50 -32.09 48.18
CA GLY A 134 -27.64 -32.25 47.26
C GLY A 134 -28.85 -31.43 47.71
N PHE A 135 -29.73 -31.10 46.76
CA PHE A 135 -30.96 -30.36 47.02
C PHE A 135 -32.06 -31.29 47.54
N THR A 136 -32.57 -31.05 48.75
CA THR A 136 -33.76 -31.72 49.32
C THR A 136 -34.86 -30.68 49.61
N GLY A 137 -36.02 -30.81 48.96
CA GLY A 137 -37.11 -29.82 49.06
C GLY A 137 -36.99 -28.63 48.09
N TYR A 138 -37.65 -27.50 48.40
CA TYR A 138 -37.65 -26.31 47.54
C TYR A 138 -36.43 -25.42 47.81
N HIS A 139 -35.63 -25.15 46.78
CA HIS A 139 -34.44 -24.29 46.84
C HIS A 139 -34.54 -23.18 45.80
N TYR A 140 -34.07 -21.98 46.16
CA TYR A 140 -33.94 -20.84 45.24
C TYR A 140 -32.45 -20.67 44.89
N ILE A 141 -32.15 -20.63 43.59
CA ILE A 141 -30.80 -20.34 43.10
C ILE A 141 -30.78 -18.88 42.66
N LEU A 142 -30.02 -18.05 43.36
CA LEU A 142 -29.73 -16.69 42.95
C LEU A 142 -28.38 -16.68 42.23
N THR A 143 -28.39 -16.32 40.95
CA THR A 143 -27.16 -16.02 40.20
C THR A 143 -27.17 -14.54 39.86
N VAL A 144 -25.97 -13.94 39.83
CA VAL A 144 -25.80 -12.59 39.29
C VAL A 144 -25.29 -12.77 37.87
N ALA A 145 -26.06 -12.31 36.88
CA ALA A 145 -25.58 -12.15 35.52
C ALA A 145 -24.85 -10.81 35.46
N GLY A 146 -23.52 -10.87 35.34
CA GLY A 146 -22.65 -9.74 35.04
C GLY A 146 -22.21 -9.78 33.59
#